data_AF-A0A954IRN0-F1
#
_entry.id   AF-A0A954IRN0-F1
#
_cell.length_a   1.000
_cell.length_b   1.000
_cell.length_c   1.000
_cell.angle_alpha   90.00
_cell.angle_beta   90.00
_cell.angle_gamma   90.00
#
_symmetry.space_group_name_H-M   'P 1'
#
loop_
_entity.id
_entity.type
_entity.pdbx_description
1 polymer ?
#
loop_
_entity_poly.entity_id
_entity_poly.type
_entity_poly.pdbx_seq_one_letter_code
_entity_poly.pdbx_strand_id
1 'polypeptide(L)'
;MAQPFLRIDLTNQARDFQNTVIEAGWPLIDKSNANYQILRKWLGAAVAEPERKGEEVVFYLRNESGARIDQPDVLKLNDKDLSGPLQSEFQELLKKLQSAQPKNSAETSLHAKALQEFNSLTSDKRIGDRRCCLFKYRDEKKKWHLVWAPGYRRKDEQPAKPIVCTNPVCSLLFLQRPDGTDKCPRCQKKPIAQSAAAVGGVRRSPLPLILALLLLLALLGGGWWWYNNRDTITTDPGPPPSLAVSPDSATITQDGQIEYKATFTDAE
;
A
#
# COMPACT_ATOMS: atom_id res chain seq x y z
N MET A 1 2.14 -13.48 3.11
CA MET A 1 1.49 -14.58 2.37
C MET A 1 1.18 -14.01 1.00
N ALA A 2 1.71 -14.64 -0.05
CA ALA A 2 1.68 -14.03 -1.37
C ALA A 2 0.27 -13.73 -1.83
N GLN A 3 0.05 -12.53 -2.36
CA GLN A 3 -1.25 -12.11 -2.86
C GLN A 3 -1.40 -12.48 -4.33
N PRO A 4 -2.59 -12.91 -4.77
CA PRO A 4 -2.84 -13.13 -6.18
C PRO A 4 -2.89 -11.79 -6.91
N PHE A 5 -2.17 -11.68 -8.03
CA PHE A 5 -2.18 -10.46 -8.84
C PHE A 5 -3.39 -10.39 -9.76
N LEU A 6 -4.04 -11.53 -10.01
CA LEU A 6 -5.17 -11.65 -10.93
C LEU A 6 -6.16 -12.68 -10.43
N ARG A 7 -7.44 -12.39 -10.60
CA ARG A 7 -8.55 -13.28 -10.32
C ARG A 7 -9.49 -13.31 -11.51
N ILE A 8 -9.91 -14.50 -11.90
CA ILE A 8 -10.85 -14.72 -12.99
C ILE A 8 -12.07 -15.47 -12.44
N ASP A 9 -13.25 -14.93 -12.72
CA ASP A 9 -14.52 -15.64 -12.52
C ASP A 9 -14.74 -16.59 -13.70
N LEU A 10 -14.77 -17.89 -13.42
CA LEU A 10 -15.00 -18.96 -14.40
C LEU A 10 -16.24 -19.79 -14.06
N THR A 11 -17.14 -19.24 -13.24
CA THR A 11 -18.45 -19.85 -12.96
C THR A 11 -19.27 -20.01 -14.25
N ASN A 12 -20.26 -20.89 -14.24
CA ASN A 12 -21.18 -21.05 -15.38
C ASN A 12 -21.91 -19.74 -15.73
N GLN A 13 -22.16 -18.91 -14.71
CA GLN A 13 -22.79 -17.59 -14.84
C GLN A 13 -21.79 -16.44 -15.04
N ALA A 14 -20.49 -16.73 -15.18
CA ALA A 14 -19.47 -15.72 -15.38
C ALA A 14 -19.81 -14.86 -16.60
N ARG A 15 -19.70 -13.54 -16.46
CA ARG A 15 -20.09 -12.61 -17.52
C ARG A 15 -19.10 -12.61 -18.69
N ASP A 16 -17.81 -12.61 -18.38
CA ASP A 16 -16.79 -12.16 -19.33
C ASP A 16 -15.88 -13.28 -19.84
N PHE A 17 -15.63 -14.30 -19.00
CA PHE A 17 -14.64 -15.33 -19.28
C PHE A 17 -15.23 -16.73 -19.15
N GLN A 18 -14.61 -17.67 -19.86
CA GLN A 18 -14.91 -19.09 -19.81
C GLN A 18 -13.61 -19.90 -19.79
N ASN A 19 -13.68 -21.12 -19.25
CA ASN A 19 -12.53 -22.03 -19.23
C ASN A 19 -12.09 -22.37 -20.66
N THR A 20 -10.77 -22.43 -20.85
CA THR A 20 -10.19 -23.06 -22.02
C THR A 20 -10.04 -24.55 -21.74
N VAL A 21 -10.57 -25.38 -22.64
CA VAL A 21 -10.46 -26.85 -22.57
C VAL A 21 -9.43 -27.37 -23.57
N ILE A 22 -8.72 -28.42 -23.17
CA ILE A 22 -7.88 -29.25 -24.01
C ILE A 22 -8.79 -30.21 -24.79
N GLU A 23 -8.29 -30.77 -25.88
CA GLU A 23 -8.92 -31.90 -26.57
C GLU A 23 -9.25 -33.01 -25.56
N ALA A 24 -10.45 -33.60 -25.66
CA ALA A 24 -11.09 -34.46 -24.66
C ALA A 24 -11.79 -33.77 -23.46
N GLY A 25 -11.99 -32.45 -23.50
CA GLY A 25 -12.89 -31.73 -22.56
C GLY A 25 -12.28 -31.41 -21.19
N TRP A 26 -11.01 -31.75 -20.98
CA TRP A 26 -10.27 -31.44 -19.76
C TRP A 26 -9.92 -29.95 -19.69
N PRO A 27 -10.12 -29.27 -18.55
CA PRO A 27 -9.74 -27.86 -18.44
C PRO A 27 -8.21 -27.71 -18.49
N LEU A 28 -7.73 -26.67 -19.17
CA LEU A 28 -6.30 -26.32 -19.14
C LEU A 28 -5.84 -26.03 -17.71
N ILE A 29 -6.70 -25.38 -16.93
CA ILE A 29 -6.52 -25.16 -15.48
C ILE A 29 -7.23 -26.29 -14.72
N ASP A 30 -6.48 -27.36 -14.46
CA ASP A 30 -6.93 -28.51 -13.69
C ASP A 30 -6.86 -28.26 -12.18
N LYS A 31 -7.54 -29.10 -11.38
CA LYS A 31 -7.61 -28.94 -9.92
C LYS A 31 -6.31 -29.34 -9.20
N SER A 32 -5.50 -30.22 -9.77
CA SER A 32 -4.25 -30.68 -9.18
C SER A 32 -3.04 -29.82 -9.60
N ASN A 33 -3.26 -28.80 -10.43
CA ASN A 33 -2.21 -27.99 -11.06
C ASN A 33 -1.21 -28.81 -11.90
N ALA A 34 -1.57 -30.00 -12.36
CA ALA A 34 -0.69 -30.87 -13.12
C ALA A 34 -0.26 -30.24 -14.45
N ASN A 35 -1.21 -29.65 -15.20
CA ASN A 35 -0.94 -28.96 -16.46
C ASN A 35 -0.06 -27.73 -16.23
N TYR A 36 -0.28 -27.01 -15.12
CA TYR A 36 0.58 -25.89 -14.75
C TYR A 36 2.02 -26.34 -14.50
N GLN A 37 2.25 -27.45 -13.79
CA GLN A 37 3.63 -27.92 -13.55
C GLN A 37 4.34 -28.26 -14.86
N ILE A 38 3.62 -28.84 -15.82
CA ILE A 38 4.14 -29.13 -17.17
C ILE A 38 4.48 -27.81 -17.91
N LEU A 39 3.54 -26.86 -17.95
CA LEU A 39 3.76 -25.55 -18.58
C LEU A 39 4.93 -24.80 -17.94
N ARG A 40 5.03 -24.80 -16.61
CA ARG A 40 6.14 -24.19 -15.86
C ARG A 40 7.47 -24.86 -16.20
N LYS A 41 7.50 -26.18 -16.37
CA LYS A 41 8.70 -26.88 -16.79
C LYS A 41 9.17 -26.45 -18.18
N TRP A 42 8.25 -26.16 -19.10
CA TRP A 42 8.59 -25.70 -20.44
C TRP A 42 8.95 -24.21 -20.50
N LEU A 43 8.26 -23.37 -19.71
CA LEU A 43 8.25 -21.92 -19.90
C LEU A 43 8.85 -21.13 -18.71
N GLY A 44 9.19 -21.80 -17.60
CA GLY A 44 9.80 -21.18 -16.43
C GLY A 44 8.86 -20.23 -15.69
N ALA A 45 9.41 -19.13 -15.17
CA ALA A 45 8.67 -18.08 -14.44
C ALA A 45 7.71 -17.27 -15.33
N ALA A 46 7.78 -17.43 -16.65
CA ALA A 46 6.93 -16.70 -17.60
C ALA A 46 5.47 -17.19 -17.62
N VAL A 47 5.13 -18.26 -16.88
CA VAL A 47 3.74 -18.74 -16.70
C VAL A 47 3.29 -18.49 -15.27
N ALA A 48 2.21 -17.71 -15.12
CA ALA A 48 1.59 -17.48 -13.85
C ALA A 48 0.99 -18.76 -13.28
N GLU A 49 1.15 -18.98 -11.97
CA GLU A 49 0.57 -20.13 -11.26
C GLU A 49 -0.93 -19.93 -11.06
N PRO A 50 -1.79 -20.78 -11.65
CA PRO A 50 -3.19 -20.79 -11.31
C PRO A 50 -3.41 -21.53 -9.99
N GLU A 51 -4.41 -21.11 -9.24
CA GLU A 51 -4.95 -21.85 -8.11
C GLU A 51 -6.48 -21.73 -8.14
N ARG A 52 -7.18 -22.86 -8.18
CA ARG A 52 -8.64 -22.86 -8.09
C ARG A 52 -9.08 -22.54 -6.66
N LYS A 53 -9.94 -21.55 -6.52
CA LYS A 53 -10.61 -21.15 -5.27
C LYS A 53 -12.11 -21.26 -5.47
N GLY A 54 -12.65 -22.45 -5.24
CA GLY A 54 -14.02 -22.79 -5.62
C GLY A 54 -14.17 -22.74 -7.14
N GLU A 55 -15.11 -21.93 -7.62
CA GLU A 55 -15.40 -21.74 -9.04
C GLU A 55 -14.56 -20.63 -9.72
N GLU A 56 -13.70 -19.97 -8.95
CA GLU A 56 -12.79 -18.94 -9.45
C GLU A 56 -11.38 -19.49 -9.61
N VAL A 57 -10.58 -18.83 -10.45
CA VAL A 57 -9.15 -19.05 -10.52
C VAL A 57 -8.44 -17.78 -10.09
N VAL A 58 -7.45 -17.93 -9.21
CA VAL A 58 -6.52 -16.86 -8.87
C VAL A 58 -5.15 -17.19 -9.43
N PHE A 59 -4.39 -16.17 -9.82
CA PHE A 59 -3.05 -16.33 -10.33
C PHE A 59 -2.01 -15.68 -9.43
N TYR A 60 -0.91 -16.39 -9.22
CA TYR A 60 0.28 -15.92 -8.51
C TYR A 60 1.46 -15.85 -9.46
N LEU A 61 2.40 -14.95 -9.15
CA LEU A 61 3.71 -14.96 -9.80
C LEU A 61 4.66 -15.83 -9.01
N ARG A 62 5.49 -16.58 -9.73
CA ARG A 62 6.64 -17.28 -9.18
C ARG A 62 7.91 -16.73 -9.80
N ASN A 63 8.97 -16.64 -9.01
CA ASN A 63 10.30 -16.39 -9.54
C ASN A 63 10.91 -17.67 -10.13
N GLU A 64 12.14 -17.59 -10.65
CA GLU A 64 12.85 -18.73 -11.23
C GLU A 64 13.09 -19.87 -10.23
N SER A 65 13.33 -19.57 -8.95
CA SER A 65 13.47 -20.62 -7.92
C SER A 65 12.14 -21.29 -7.58
N GLY A 66 11.02 -20.70 -8.00
CA GLY A 66 9.68 -21.20 -7.74
C GLY A 66 9.05 -20.68 -6.47
N ALA A 67 9.65 -19.72 -5.77
CA ALA A 67 8.96 -19.03 -4.68
C ALA A 67 7.87 -18.11 -5.25
N ARG A 68 6.71 -18.02 -4.56
CA ARG A 68 5.70 -17.02 -4.88
C ARG A 68 6.20 -15.62 -4.51
N ILE A 69 5.95 -14.65 -5.38
CA ILE A 69 6.28 -13.24 -5.12
C ILE A 69 5.15 -12.62 -4.28
N ASP A 70 5.46 -12.00 -3.14
CA ASP A 70 4.45 -11.61 -2.15
C ASP A 70 3.58 -10.42 -2.60
N GLN A 71 4.22 -9.42 -3.23
CA GLN A 71 3.59 -8.17 -3.69
C GLN A 71 4.17 -7.71 -5.03
N PRO A 72 3.86 -8.41 -6.13
CA PRO A 72 4.42 -8.05 -7.42
C PRO A 72 3.81 -6.74 -7.95
N ASP A 73 4.66 -5.86 -8.48
CA ASP A 73 4.23 -4.72 -9.28
C ASP A 73 3.84 -5.23 -10.68
N VAL A 74 2.56 -5.54 -10.87
CA VAL A 74 2.02 -6.13 -12.10
C VAL A 74 1.16 -5.12 -12.83
N LEU A 75 1.47 -4.92 -14.11
CA LEU A 75 0.69 -4.10 -15.01
C LEU A 75 0.18 -4.93 -16.18
N LYS A 76 -0.99 -4.53 -16.69
CA LYS A 76 -1.46 -5.02 -17.99
C LYS A 76 -0.45 -4.61 -19.06
N LEU A 77 -0.23 -5.53 -19.98
CA LEU A 77 0.64 -5.28 -21.11
C LEU A 77 -0.10 -4.40 -22.15
N ASN A 78 0.61 -3.44 -22.75
CA ASN A 78 0.12 -2.65 -23.87
C ASN A 78 0.88 -2.99 -25.16
N ASP A 79 0.33 -2.64 -26.32
CA ASP A 79 0.90 -3.07 -27.59
C ASP A 79 2.34 -2.54 -27.83
N LYS A 80 2.69 -1.38 -27.26
CA LYS A 80 4.06 -0.81 -27.33
C LYS A 80 5.07 -1.61 -26.51
N ASP A 81 4.62 -2.37 -25.50
CA ASP A 81 5.52 -3.21 -24.71
C ASP A 81 6.03 -4.39 -25.56
N LEU A 82 5.18 -4.99 -26.39
CA LEU A 82 5.52 -6.14 -27.25
C LEU A 82 6.27 -5.76 -28.52
N SER A 83 6.11 -4.53 -29.01
CA SER A 83 6.97 -3.99 -30.07
C SER A 83 8.23 -3.29 -29.54
N GLY A 84 8.41 -3.26 -28.22
CA GLY A 84 9.52 -2.60 -27.55
C GLY A 84 10.22 -3.51 -26.54
N PRO A 85 10.28 -3.13 -25.24
CA PRO A 85 11.18 -3.75 -24.26
C PRO A 85 10.90 -5.22 -23.96
N LEU A 86 9.68 -5.72 -24.21
CA LEU A 86 9.29 -7.11 -23.96
C LEU A 86 9.20 -7.95 -25.24
N GLN A 87 9.58 -7.40 -26.39
CA GLN A 87 9.54 -8.12 -27.67
C GLN A 87 10.39 -9.40 -27.61
N SER A 88 11.63 -9.29 -27.12
CA SER A 88 12.55 -10.43 -27.05
C SER A 88 12.03 -11.53 -26.13
N GLU A 89 11.49 -11.17 -24.97
CA GLU A 89 10.92 -12.13 -24.02
C GLU A 89 9.66 -12.81 -24.57
N PHE A 90 8.83 -12.07 -25.30
CA PHE A 90 7.66 -12.65 -25.97
C PHE A 90 8.05 -13.67 -27.05
N GLN A 91 9.06 -13.35 -27.87
CA GLN A 91 9.58 -14.28 -28.88
C GLN A 91 10.30 -15.48 -28.27
N GLU A 92 11.04 -15.27 -27.17
CA GLU A 92 11.67 -16.36 -26.43
C GLU A 92 10.62 -17.32 -25.85
N LEU A 93 9.53 -16.79 -25.30
CA LEU A 93 8.43 -17.59 -24.77
C LEU A 93 7.76 -18.44 -25.86
N LEU A 94 7.49 -17.84 -27.03
CA LEU A 94 6.98 -18.57 -28.20
C LEU A 94 7.96 -19.68 -28.62
N LYS A 95 9.25 -19.36 -28.72
CA LYS A 95 10.29 -20.33 -29.09
C LYS A 95 10.36 -21.49 -28.11
N LYS A 96 10.37 -21.21 -26.79
CA LYS A 96 10.36 -22.25 -25.75
C LYS A 96 9.15 -23.16 -25.87
N LEU A 97 7.97 -22.58 -26.11
CA LEU A 97 6.75 -23.34 -26.30
C LEU A 97 6.80 -24.20 -27.58
N GLN A 98 7.27 -23.66 -28.70
CA GLN A 98 7.44 -24.41 -29.95
C GLN A 98 8.45 -25.56 -29.83
N SER A 99 9.54 -25.37 -29.07
CA SER A 99 10.58 -26.38 -28.87
C SER A 99 10.33 -27.33 -27.70
N ALA A 100 9.22 -27.18 -26.98
CA ALA A 100 8.87 -28.07 -25.88
C ALA A 100 8.71 -29.52 -26.40
N GLN A 101 9.12 -30.49 -25.58
CA GLN A 101 9.06 -31.91 -25.92
C GLN A 101 8.05 -32.62 -25.01
N PRO A 102 6.80 -32.80 -25.47
CA PRO A 102 5.79 -33.61 -24.79
C PRO A 102 6.24 -35.07 -24.65
N LYS A 103 6.00 -35.68 -23.49
CA LYS A 103 6.43 -37.05 -23.19
C LYS A 103 5.35 -38.11 -23.40
N ASN A 104 4.09 -37.71 -23.48
CA ASN A 104 2.94 -38.61 -23.58
C ASN A 104 1.78 -37.89 -24.28
N SER A 105 0.70 -38.62 -24.59
CA SER A 105 -0.46 -38.09 -25.31
C SER A 105 -1.12 -36.90 -24.60
N ALA A 106 -1.23 -36.93 -23.27
CA ALA A 106 -1.81 -35.83 -22.50
C ALA A 106 -0.97 -34.55 -22.61
N GLU A 107 0.37 -34.67 -22.49
CA GLU A 107 1.29 -33.55 -22.72
C GLU A 107 1.21 -33.05 -24.17
N THR A 108 1.03 -33.94 -25.15
CA THR A 108 0.89 -33.56 -26.56
C THR A 108 -0.36 -32.71 -26.78
N SER A 109 -1.51 -33.12 -26.22
CA SER A 109 -2.74 -32.33 -26.29
C SER A 109 -2.62 -31.00 -25.55
N LEU A 110 -1.98 -30.99 -24.37
CA LEU A 110 -1.69 -29.76 -23.64
C LEU A 110 -0.80 -28.81 -24.44
N HIS A 111 0.26 -29.32 -25.05
CA HIS A 111 1.21 -28.56 -25.87
C HIS A 111 0.52 -27.97 -27.10
N ALA A 112 -0.21 -28.77 -27.86
CA ALA A 112 -0.99 -28.32 -29.01
C ALA A 112 -1.97 -27.21 -28.61
N LYS A 113 -2.67 -27.40 -27.48
CA LYS A 113 -3.62 -26.40 -26.99
C LYS A 113 -2.92 -25.12 -26.53
N ALA A 114 -1.83 -25.21 -25.78
CA ALA A 114 -1.06 -24.07 -25.31
C ALA A 114 -0.49 -23.27 -26.50
N LEU A 115 0.06 -23.96 -27.50
CA LEU A 115 0.59 -23.34 -28.71
C LEU A 115 -0.51 -22.65 -29.52
N GLN A 116 -1.69 -23.28 -29.66
CA GLN A 116 -2.85 -22.66 -30.28
C GLN A 116 -3.26 -21.37 -29.56
N GLU A 117 -3.42 -21.41 -28.24
CA GLU A 117 -3.81 -20.24 -27.45
C GLU A 117 -2.76 -19.13 -27.54
N PHE A 118 -1.47 -19.46 -27.42
CA PHE A 118 -0.39 -18.48 -27.49
C PHE A 118 -0.25 -17.85 -28.89
N ASN A 119 -0.32 -18.65 -29.96
CA ASN A 119 -0.33 -18.13 -31.33
C ASN A 119 -1.57 -17.26 -31.61
N SER A 120 -2.70 -17.54 -30.96
CA SER A 120 -3.86 -16.66 -31.11
C SER A 120 -3.61 -15.25 -30.57
N LEU A 121 -2.67 -15.09 -29.62
CA LEU A 121 -2.24 -13.79 -29.10
C LEU A 121 -1.37 -13.01 -30.09
N THR A 122 -0.78 -13.66 -31.10
CA THR A 122 -0.02 -12.98 -32.16
C THR A 122 -0.90 -12.48 -33.30
N SER A 123 -2.17 -12.90 -33.35
CA SER A 123 -3.10 -12.51 -34.42
C SER A 123 -3.82 -11.19 -34.10
N ASP A 124 -3.86 -10.28 -35.09
CA ASP A 124 -4.57 -9.00 -34.98
C ASP A 124 -6.09 -9.15 -34.74
N LYS A 125 -6.67 -10.29 -35.14
CA LYS A 125 -8.10 -10.58 -34.92
C LYS A 125 -8.47 -10.78 -33.45
N ARG A 126 -7.48 -10.96 -32.56
CA ARG A 126 -7.69 -11.26 -31.13
C ARG A 126 -6.88 -10.35 -30.18
N ILE A 127 -6.61 -9.11 -30.59
CA ILE A 127 -5.93 -8.11 -29.73
C ILE A 127 -6.62 -7.97 -28.35
N GLY A 128 -7.95 -8.15 -28.30
CA GLY A 128 -8.71 -8.15 -27.04
C GLY A 128 -8.32 -9.27 -26.07
N ASP A 129 -8.08 -10.49 -26.56
CA ASP A 129 -7.67 -11.64 -25.74
C ASP A 129 -6.23 -11.49 -25.24
N ARG A 130 -5.34 -10.97 -26.09
CA ARG A 130 -3.95 -10.66 -25.73
C ARG A 130 -3.85 -9.80 -24.48
N ARG A 131 -4.67 -8.76 -24.41
CA ARG A 131 -4.70 -7.81 -23.28
C ARG A 131 -5.34 -8.39 -22.01
N CYS A 132 -5.95 -9.58 -22.10
CA CYS A 132 -6.51 -10.28 -20.95
C CYS A 132 -5.49 -11.25 -20.33
N CYS A 133 -4.67 -11.90 -21.15
CA CYS A 133 -3.84 -13.03 -20.71
C CYS A 133 -2.34 -12.69 -20.55
N LEU A 134 -1.85 -11.57 -21.10
CA LEU A 134 -0.46 -11.13 -20.94
C LEU A 134 -0.34 -9.93 -20.00
N PHE A 135 0.60 -10.03 -19.08
CA PHE A 135 0.93 -9.00 -18.11
C PHE A 135 2.44 -8.80 -18.10
N LYS A 136 2.86 -7.69 -17.48
CA LYS A 136 4.26 -7.45 -17.17
C LYS A 136 4.43 -7.21 -15.69
N TYR A 137 5.53 -7.67 -15.13
CA TYR A 137 5.84 -7.45 -13.72
C TYR A 137 7.27 -6.96 -13.54
N ARG A 138 7.54 -6.26 -12.43
CA ARG A 138 8.91 -5.93 -12.03
C ARG A 138 9.48 -6.98 -11.09
N ASP A 139 10.67 -7.45 -11.39
CA ASP A 139 11.47 -8.25 -10.47
C ASP A 139 12.14 -7.38 -9.38
N GLU A 140 12.92 -8.03 -8.52
CA GLU A 140 13.68 -7.38 -7.46
C GLU A 140 14.70 -6.37 -8.00
N LYS A 141 15.21 -6.58 -9.22
CA LYS A 141 16.15 -5.71 -9.95
C LYS A 141 15.43 -4.59 -10.72
N LYS A 142 14.11 -4.44 -10.54
CA LYS A 142 13.26 -3.44 -11.24
C LYS A 142 13.22 -3.61 -12.76
N LYS A 143 13.62 -4.77 -13.28
CA LYS A 143 13.48 -5.10 -14.70
C LYS A 143 12.04 -5.57 -14.97
N TRP A 144 11.46 -5.10 -16.07
CA TRP A 144 10.17 -5.60 -16.55
C TRP A 144 10.34 -6.97 -17.19
N HIS A 145 9.45 -7.88 -16.82
CA HIS A 145 9.37 -9.22 -17.38
C HIS A 145 7.95 -9.52 -17.85
N LEU A 146 7.83 -10.31 -18.92
CA LEU A 146 6.56 -10.82 -19.41
C LEU A 146 6.05 -11.99 -18.56
N VAL A 147 4.74 -12.04 -18.32
CA VAL A 147 4.08 -13.22 -17.77
C VAL A 147 2.76 -13.50 -18.49
N TRP A 148 2.54 -14.78 -18.79
CA TRP A 148 1.33 -15.32 -19.38
C TRP A 148 0.46 -15.99 -18.31
N ALA A 149 -0.82 -15.60 -18.24
CA ALA A 149 -1.85 -16.24 -17.43
C ALA A 149 -2.79 -17.06 -18.33
N PRO A 150 -2.51 -18.38 -18.52
CA PRO A 150 -3.25 -19.20 -19.48
C PRO A 150 -4.59 -19.72 -18.92
N GLY A 151 -5.40 -20.31 -19.80
CA GLY A 151 -6.46 -21.25 -19.41
C GLY A 151 -7.87 -20.69 -19.31
N TYR A 152 -8.06 -19.47 -19.75
CA TYR A 152 -9.37 -18.86 -19.95
C TYR A 152 -9.36 -18.03 -21.22
N ARG A 153 -10.55 -17.77 -21.74
CA ARG A 153 -10.78 -16.90 -22.90
C ARG A 153 -12.04 -16.07 -22.70
N ARG A 154 -12.18 -15.01 -23.48
CA ARG A 154 -13.41 -14.21 -23.50
C ARG A 154 -14.60 -15.07 -23.97
N LYS A 155 -15.80 -14.77 -23.44
CA LYS A 155 -17.05 -15.40 -23.91
C LYS A 155 -17.55 -14.84 -25.23
N ASP A 156 -17.21 -13.59 -25.53
CA ASP A 156 -17.63 -12.87 -26.72
C ASP A 156 -16.48 -12.08 -27.34
N GLU A 157 -16.67 -11.68 -28.59
CA GLU A 157 -15.74 -10.89 -29.39
C GLU A 157 -16.07 -9.38 -29.37
N GLN A 158 -17.00 -8.93 -28.52
CA GLN A 158 -17.42 -7.52 -28.52
C GLN A 158 -16.25 -6.59 -28.18
N PRO A 159 -16.17 -5.37 -28.71
CA PRO A 159 -15.16 -4.41 -28.27
C PRO A 159 -15.33 -4.09 -26.78
N ALA A 160 -14.39 -4.52 -25.95
CA ALA A 160 -14.42 -4.27 -24.51
C ALA A 160 -13.00 -4.10 -23.97
N LYS A 161 -12.83 -3.18 -23.02
CA LYS A 161 -11.52 -2.91 -22.41
C LYS A 161 -11.34 -3.82 -21.19
N PRO A 162 -10.30 -4.67 -21.14
CA PRO A 162 -10.02 -5.47 -19.94
C PRO A 162 -9.52 -4.57 -18.81
N ILE A 163 -10.09 -4.74 -17.62
CA ILE A 163 -9.73 -4.03 -16.39
C ILE A 163 -9.44 -5.04 -15.30
N VAL A 164 -8.31 -4.87 -14.61
CA VAL A 164 -8.05 -5.54 -13.34
C VAL A 164 -8.48 -4.58 -12.23
N CYS A 165 -9.32 -5.04 -11.32
CA CYS A 165 -9.77 -4.26 -10.18
C CYS A 165 -8.57 -3.81 -9.32
N THR A 166 -8.52 -2.51 -8.99
CA THR A 166 -7.43 -1.91 -8.19
C THR A 166 -7.51 -2.22 -6.70
N ASN A 167 -8.61 -2.83 -6.23
CA ASN A 167 -8.68 -3.31 -4.86
C ASN A 167 -7.72 -4.51 -4.70
N PRO A 168 -6.70 -4.41 -3.82
CA PRO A 168 -5.65 -5.42 -3.70
C PRO A 168 -6.15 -6.79 -3.23
N VAL A 169 -7.33 -6.86 -2.60
CA VAL A 169 -7.97 -8.11 -2.17
C VAL A 169 -8.81 -8.72 -3.30
N CYS A 170 -9.31 -7.88 -4.21
CA CYS A 170 -10.21 -8.33 -5.27
C CYS A 170 -9.44 -8.88 -6.47
N SER A 171 -8.55 -8.05 -7.05
CA SER A 171 -7.76 -8.34 -8.26
C SER A 171 -8.54 -8.95 -9.43
N LEU A 172 -9.87 -8.70 -9.50
CA LEU A 172 -10.75 -9.32 -10.50
C LEU A 172 -10.46 -8.72 -11.88
N LEU A 173 -10.21 -9.57 -12.87
CA LEU A 173 -10.27 -9.20 -14.28
C LEU A 173 -11.73 -9.19 -14.74
N PHE A 174 -12.16 -8.08 -15.34
CA PHE A 174 -13.48 -7.95 -15.96
C PHE A 174 -13.39 -7.10 -17.22
N LEU A 175 -14.41 -7.18 -18.07
CA LEU A 175 -14.48 -6.41 -19.30
C LEU A 175 -15.38 -5.19 -19.10
N GLN A 176 -14.82 -4.00 -19.30
CA GLN A 176 -15.58 -2.76 -19.40
C GLN A 176 -16.25 -2.71 -20.77
N ARG A 177 -17.57 -2.84 -20.78
CA ARG A 177 -18.40 -2.76 -21.99
C ARG A 177 -18.89 -1.33 -22.22
N PRO A 178 -19.14 -0.92 -23.47
CA PRO A 178 -19.56 0.45 -23.80
C PRO A 178 -20.84 0.91 -23.09
N ASP A 179 -21.75 -0.03 -22.81
CA ASP A 179 -23.05 0.17 -22.17
C ASP A 179 -23.03 -0.07 -20.65
N GLY A 180 -21.88 -0.46 -20.09
CA GLY A 180 -21.74 -0.86 -18.70
C GLY A 180 -21.10 0.19 -17.80
N THR A 181 -21.22 0.01 -16.49
CA THR A 181 -20.49 0.81 -15.52
C THR A 181 -19.01 0.39 -15.44
N ASP A 182 -18.12 1.35 -15.22
CA ASP A 182 -16.67 1.15 -15.02
C ASP A 182 -16.30 0.46 -13.69
N LYS A 183 -17.31 0.16 -12.88
CA LYS A 183 -17.16 -0.37 -11.53
C LYS A 183 -16.96 -1.89 -11.58
N CYS A 184 -16.11 -2.38 -10.68
CA CYS A 184 -15.85 -3.80 -10.53
C CYS A 184 -17.15 -4.54 -10.11
N PRO A 185 -17.61 -5.56 -10.87
CA PRO A 185 -18.87 -6.24 -10.59
C PRO A 185 -18.87 -7.00 -9.26
N ARG A 186 -17.70 -7.46 -8.81
CA ARG A 186 -17.56 -8.12 -7.50
C ARG A 186 -17.61 -7.14 -6.33
N CYS A 187 -16.92 -6.00 -6.45
CA CYS A 187 -16.92 -4.96 -5.42
C CYS A 187 -18.26 -4.20 -5.34
N GLN A 188 -19.08 -4.24 -6.40
CA GLN A 188 -20.45 -3.73 -6.34
C GLN A 188 -21.39 -4.67 -5.59
N LYS A 189 -21.32 -5.97 -5.89
CA LYS A 189 -22.20 -7.00 -5.27
C LYS A 189 -21.91 -7.22 -3.79
N LYS A 190 -20.66 -7.04 -3.38
CA LYS A 190 -20.29 -6.99 -1.97
C LYS A 190 -20.01 -5.52 -1.65
N PRO A 191 -20.92 -4.77 -1.01
CA PRO A 191 -20.50 -3.53 -0.36
C PRO A 191 -19.40 -3.95 0.60
N ILE A 192 -18.16 -3.64 0.21
CA ILE A 192 -17.01 -3.85 1.07
C ILE A 192 -17.28 -2.88 2.21
N ALA A 193 -17.66 -3.41 3.38
CA ALA A 193 -17.41 -2.72 4.62
C ALA A 193 -15.95 -2.31 4.53
N GLN A 194 -15.71 -1.04 4.25
CA GLN A 194 -14.38 -0.51 4.02
C GLN A 194 -13.61 -0.76 5.31
N SER A 195 -12.89 -1.87 5.40
CA SER A 195 -11.80 -2.00 6.35
C SER A 195 -10.78 -1.00 5.85
N ALA A 196 -10.86 0.20 6.43
CA ALA A 196 -9.87 1.24 6.28
C ALA A 196 -8.53 0.69 6.78
N ALA A 197 -7.77 0.09 5.87
CA ALA A 197 -6.38 -0.28 6.11
C ALA A 197 -5.58 -0.07 4.81
N ALA A 198 -4.63 0.85 4.91
CA ALA A 198 -3.47 1.04 4.04
C ALA A 198 -3.68 1.71 2.66
N VAL A 199 -4.11 2.98 2.68
CA VAL A 199 -3.36 4.01 1.93
C VAL A 199 -2.68 4.87 2.99
N GLY A 200 -1.37 5.00 2.90
CA GLY A 200 -0.46 5.61 3.88
C GLY A 200 -0.69 7.09 4.18
N GLY A 201 -1.84 7.43 4.77
CA GLY A 201 -1.96 8.58 5.64
C GLY A 201 -1.57 8.12 7.04
N VAL A 202 -0.46 8.64 7.57
CA VAL A 202 -0.20 8.59 9.02
C VAL A 202 -1.45 9.15 9.69
N ARG A 203 -2.30 8.27 10.23
CA ARG A 203 -3.34 8.66 11.18
C ARG A 203 -2.59 9.20 12.39
N ARG A 204 -2.22 10.47 12.35
CA ARG A 204 -1.89 11.24 13.53
C ARG A 204 -3.14 11.14 14.38
N SER A 205 -3.09 10.33 15.44
CA SER A 205 -4.16 10.38 16.42
C SER A 205 -4.28 11.85 16.84
N PRO A 206 -5.49 12.36 17.14
CA PRO A 206 -5.59 13.69 17.72
C PRO A 206 -4.95 13.74 19.12
N LEU A 207 -4.54 12.60 19.67
CA LEU A 207 -3.96 12.48 21.01
C LEU A 207 -2.73 13.37 21.23
N PRO A 208 -1.67 13.39 20.39
CA PRO A 208 -0.56 14.34 20.51
C PRO A 208 -1.01 15.80 20.36
N LEU A 209 -2.04 16.09 19.55
CA LEU A 209 -2.54 17.46 19.38
C LEU A 209 -3.34 17.92 20.61
N ILE A 210 -4.14 17.03 21.19
CA ILE A 210 -4.88 17.24 22.45
C ILE A 210 -3.91 17.37 23.61
N LEU A 211 -2.87 16.53 23.69
CA LEU A 211 -1.81 16.64 24.68
C LEU A 211 -1.06 17.96 24.54
N ALA A 212 -0.69 18.37 23.32
CA ALA A 212 -0.06 19.66 23.09
C ALA A 212 -0.96 20.84 23.48
N LEU A 213 -2.27 20.75 23.21
CA LEU A 213 -3.23 21.80 23.55
C LEU A 213 -3.46 21.89 25.07
N LEU A 214 -3.52 20.74 25.76
CA LEU A 214 -3.59 20.67 27.22
C LEU A 214 -2.32 21.22 27.87
N LEU A 215 -1.15 20.95 27.29
CA LEU A 215 0.13 21.45 27.78
C LEU A 215 0.24 22.97 27.56
N LEU A 216 -0.24 23.48 26.43
CA LEU A 216 -0.36 24.92 26.18
C LEU A 216 -1.33 25.61 27.15
N LEU A 217 -2.49 25.00 27.42
CA LEU A 217 -3.45 25.50 28.40
C LEU A 217 -2.87 25.48 29.83
N ALA A 218 -2.11 24.44 30.19
CA ALA A 218 -1.44 24.36 31.48
C ALA A 218 -0.34 25.42 31.63
N LEU A 219 0.43 25.70 30.57
CA LEU A 219 1.45 26.76 30.58
C LEU A 219 0.83 28.16 30.65
N LEU A 220 -0.25 28.41 29.90
CA LEU A 220 -0.97 29.69 29.96
C LEU A 220 -1.68 29.88 31.31
N GLY A 221 -2.31 28.83 31.84
CA GLY A 221 -2.96 28.87 33.16
C GLY A 221 -1.96 29.01 34.31
N GLY A 222 -0.83 28.29 34.27
CA GLY A 222 0.24 28.39 35.26
C GLY A 222 0.96 29.73 35.22
N GLY A 223 1.21 30.27 34.02
CA GLY A 223 1.78 31.60 33.83
C GLY A 223 0.86 32.71 34.33
N TRP A 224 -0.45 32.61 34.08
CA TRP A 224 -1.45 33.56 34.58
C TRP A 224 -1.60 33.50 36.10
N TRP A 225 -1.65 32.29 36.70
CA TRP A 225 -1.71 32.11 38.15
C TRP A 225 -0.46 32.64 38.87
N TRP A 226 0.73 32.42 38.30
CA TRP A 226 1.98 32.93 38.86
C TRP A 226 2.12 34.44 38.70
N TYR A 227 1.67 35.01 37.58
CA TYR A 227 1.62 36.45 37.39
C TYR A 227 0.68 37.12 38.39
N ASN A 228 -0.48 36.51 38.69
CA ASN A 228 -1.49 37.09 39.57
C ASN A 228 -1.20 36.90 41.07
N ASN A 229 -0.33 35.95 41.44
CA ASN A 229 0.07 35.70 42.83
C ASN A 229 1.51 36.15 43.14
N ARG A 230 2.08 37.04 42.32
CA ARG A 230 3.44 37.56 42.52
C ARG A 230 3.55 38.57 43.67
N ASP A 231 2.43 39.11 44.14
CA ASP A 231 2.39 40.18 45.15
C ASP A 231 2.20 39.69 46.60
N THR A 232 2.29 38.39 46.87
CA THR A 232 2.24 37.83 48.24
C THR A 232 3.60 37.34 48.71
N ILE A 233 4.63 38.17 48.55
CA ILE A 233 5.79 38.14 49.46
C ILE A 233 5.64 39.37 50.36
N THR A 234 4.96 39.19 51.48
CA THR A 234 4.92 40.16 52.56
C THR A 234 6.32 40.23 53.15
N THR A 235 7.11 41.21 52.71
CA THR A 235 8.26 41.71 53.48
C THR A 235 7.73 42.30 54.77
N ASP A 236 8.07 41.64 55.88
CA ASP A 236 7.93 42.14 57.24
C ASP A 236 8.62 43.51 57.36
N PRO A 237 7.91 44.60 57.70
CA PRO A 237 8.58 45.87 57.94
C PRO A 237 9.42 45.76 59.22
N GLY A 238 10.73 45.79 59.06
CA GLY A 238 11.69 45.79 60.16
C GLY A 238 11.38 46.86 61.21
N PRO A 239 11.85 46.67 62.46
CA PRO A 239 11.50 47.53 63.59
C PRO A 239 11.93 48.98 63.35
N PRO A 240 11.16 49.97 63.86
CA PRO A 240 11.45 51.38 63.66
C PRO A 240 12.80 51.76 64.29
N PRO A 241 13.54 52.71 63.69
CA PRO A 241 14.81 53.19 64.23
C PRO A 241 14.62 53.81 65.62
N SER A 242 15.42 53.37 66.59
CA SER A 242 15.49 53.94 67.93
C SER A 242 16.48 55.11 67.97
N LEU A 243 16.02 56.25 68.45
CA LEU A 243 16.86 57.41 68.76
C LEU A 243 17.75 57.09 69.98
N ALA A 244 19.03 56.87 69.77
CA ALA A 244 20.03 56.80 70.83
C ALA A 244 20.69 58.19 70.99
N VAL A 245 20.45 58.84 72.12
CA VAL A 245 21.17 60.07 72.51
C VAL A 245 22.49 59.62 73.12
N SER A 246 23.61 59.93 72.45
CA SER A 246 24.95 59.68 73.00
C SER A 246 25.24 60.70 74.12
N PRO A 247 25.55 60.27 75.35
CA PRO A 247 25.79 61.18 76.49
C PRO A 247 27.11 61.97 76.39
N ASP A 248 27.97 61.67 75.41
CA ASP A 248 29.33 62.23 75.35
C ASP A 248 29.43 63.58 74.62
N SER A 249 28.29 64.14 74.18
CA SER A 249 28.23 65.39 73.41
C SER A 249 27.35 66.47 74.03
N ALA A 250 27.28 66.50 75.37
CA ALA A 250 26.69 67.61 76.12
C ALA A 250 27.73 68.71 76.33
N THR A 251 27.51 69.88 75.72
CA THR A 251 28.31 71.07 76.02
C THR A 251 27.47 71.98 76.92
N ILE A 252 27.97 72.28 78.13
CA ILE A 252 27.32 73.23 79.04
C ILE A 252 27.75 74.64 78.60
N THR A 253 26.79 75.45 78.16
CA THR A 253 27.04 76.87 77.89
C THR A 253 27.14 77.64 79.21
N GLN A 254 27.83 78.80 79.23
CA GLN A 254 28.09 79.58 80.45
C GLN A 254 26.82 80.00 81.22
N ASP A 255 25.66 79.90 80.59
CA ASP A 255 24.35 80.25 81.15
C ASP A 255 23.62 79.04 81.77
N GLY A 256 24.27 77.88 81.85
CA GLY A 256 23.73 76.67 82.49
C GLY A 256 22.73 75.86 81.66
N GLN A 257 22.61 76.14 80.36
CA GLN A 257 21.82 75.33 79.44
C GLN A 257 22.65 74.21 78.80
N ILE A 258 22.02 73.05 78.60
CA ILE A 258 22.65 71.88 77.97
C ILE A 258 22.08 71.74 76.55
N GLU A 259 22.91 71.96 75.54
CA GLU A 259 22.56 71.64 74.15
C GLU A 259 23.06 70.23 73.80
N TYR A 260 22.17 69.42 73.22
CA TYR A 260 22.50 68.10 72.70
C TYR A 260 22.50 68.14 71.17
N LYS A 261 23.58 67.68 70.55
CA LYS A 261 23.69 67.55 69.09
C LYS A 261 23.23 66.14 68.68
N ALA A 262 22.12 66.04 67.97
CA ALA A 262 21.68 64.77 67.39
C ALA A 262 22.35 64.56 66.04
N THR A 263 22.99 63.41 65.84
CA THR A 263 23.46 62.94 64.53
C THR A 263 22.72 61.66 64.16
N PHE A 264 22.14 61.64 62.96
CA PHE A 264 21.49 60.46 62.40
C PHE A 264 22.56 59.55 61.80
N THR A 265 22.56 58.28 62.21
CA THR A 265 23.34 57.22 61.58
C THR A 265 22.38 56.23 60.95
N ASP A 266 22.40 56.13 59.62
CA ASP A 266 21.72 55.07 58.90
C ASP A 266 22.53 53.77 59.10
N ALA A 267 21.85 52.68 59.45
CA ALA A 267 22.49 51.37 59.64
C ALA A 267 22.86 50.75 58.28
N GLU A 268 24.08 50.19 58.19
CA GLU A 268 24.62 49.43 57.04
C GLU A 268 23.76 48.25 56.59
#